data_AF-A0A5C3QAI8-F1
#
_entry.id   AF-A0A5C3QAI8-F1
#
_cell.length_a   1.000
_cell.length_b   1.000
_cell.length_c   1.000
_cell.angle_alpha   90.00
_cell.angle_beta   90.00
_cell.angle_gamma   90.00
#
_symmetry.space_group_name_H-M   'P 1'
#
loop_
_entity.id
_entity.type
_entity.pdbx_description
1 polymer ?
#
loop_
_entity_poly.entity_id
_entity_poly.type
_entity_poly.pdbx_seq_one_letter_code
_entity_poly.pdbx_strand_id
1 'polypeptide(L)'
;FDLVLIQEPYLDGYRNTTANSHWAVLYPYSRHKVEGSATVRSVILVNTRLSTNAWSQLPLPDSLDITALTLRCGLGDLTVLNAY
;
A
#
# COMPACT_ATOMS: atom_id res chain seq x y z
N PHE A 1 0.39 -12.86 -9.39
CA PHE A 1 0.77 -12.37 -8.05
C PHE A 1 -0.42 -11.68 -7.42
N ASP A 2 -0.58 -11.85 -6.11
CA ASP A 2 -1.68 -11.26 -5.35
C ASP A 2 -1.30 -9.92 -4.72
N LEU A 3 -0.02 -9.75 -4.36
CA LEU A 3 0.58 -8.51 -3.89
C LEU A 3 1.82 -8.17 -4.73
N VAL A 4 2.06 -6.87 -4.96
CA VAL A 4 3.33 -6.33 -5.46
C VAL A 4 3.79 -5.24 -4.50
N LEU A 5 5.02 -5.35 -4.01
CA LEU A 5 5.62 -4.40 -3.07
C LEU A 5 6.63 -3.56 -3.86
N ILE A 6 6.48 -2.25 -3.84
CA ILE A 6 7.35 -1.32 -4.57
C ILE A 6 7.95 -0.33 -3.59
N GLN A 7 9.28 -0.22 -3.59
CA GLN A 7 10.01 0.88 -2.98
C GLN A 7 10.31 1.95 -4.03
N GLU A 8 10.37 3.21 -3.58
CA GLU A 8 10.57 4.40 -4.43
C GLU A 8 9.69 4.40 -5.68
N PRO A 9 8.36 4.27 -5.54
CA PRO A 9 7.49 4.18 -6.70
C PRO A 9 7.57 5.46 -7.53
N TYR A 10 7.53 5.31 -8.86
CA TYR A 10 7.26 6.45 -9.72
C TYR A 10 5.91 7.06 -9.36
N LEU A 11 5.90 8.38 -9.14
CA LEU A 11 4.71 9.16 -8.88
C LEU A 11 4.46 10.10 -10.06
N ASP A 12 3.24 10.10 -10.57
CA ASP A 12 2.82 10.99 -11.65
C ASP A 12 2.73 12.46 -11.19
N GLY A 13 2.31 13.36 -12.09
CA GLY A 13 2.12 14.78 -11.77
C GLY A 13 1.09 15.06 -10.67
N TYR A 14 0.21 14.09 -10.36
CA TYR A 14 -0.75 14.13 -9.25
C TYR A 14 -0.25 13.38 -8.02
N ARG A 15 1.02 12.96 -8.02
CA ARG A 15 1.71 12.26 -6.95
C ARG A 15 1.12 10.88 -6.66
N ASN A 16 0.54 10.24 -7.68
CA ASN A 16 0.02 8.89 -7.63
C ASN A 16 0.94 7.92 -8.37
N THR A 17 1.11 6.72 -7.82
CA THR A 17 1.60 5.56 -8.54
C THR A 17 0.56 5.12 -9.57
N THR A 18 0.98 5.04 -10.83
CA THR A 18 0.13 4.58 -11.93
C THR A 18 -0.04 3.06 -11.85
N ALA A 19 -1.28 2.59 -11.88
CA ALA A 19 -1.61 1.17 -11.98
C ALA A 19 -2.83 0.97 -12.88
N ASN A 20 -2.94 -0.19 -13.51
CA ASN A 20 -4.12 -0.56 -14.28
C ASN A 20 -5.25 -1.08 -13.36
N SER A 21 -6.44 -1.33 -13.92
CA SER A 21 -7.64 -1.74 -13.17
C SER A 21 -7.51 -3.08 -12.44
N HIS A 22 -6.46 -3.87 -12.70
CA HIS A 22 -6.22 -5.11 -11.97
C HIS A 22 -5.61 -4.88 -10.58
N TRP A 23 -5.18 -3.66 -10.25
CA TRP A 23 -4.46 -3.35 -9.03
C TRP A 23 -5.12 -2.22 -8.24
N ALA A 24 -5.39 -2.45 -6.97
CA ALA A 24 -5.66 -1.41 -6.00
C ALA A 24 -4.33 -0.95 -5.38
N VAL A 25 -4.00 0.34 -5.52
CA VAL A 25 -2.77 0.89 -4.93
C VAL A 25 -3.02 1.28 -3.48
N LEU A 26 -2.31 0.62 -2.58
CA LEU A 26 -2.27 0.97 -1.17
C LEU A 26 -1.05 1.86 -0.89
N TYR A 27 -1.31 3.01 -0.32
CA TYR A 27 -0.31 4.00 0.08
C TYR A 27 -0.03 3.92 1.59
N PRO A 28 1.03 4.57 2.09
CA PRO A 28 1.25 4.71 3.53
C PRO A 28 0.04 5.34 4.20
N TYR A 29 -0.35 4.83 5.36
CA TYR A 29 -1.55 5.30 6.08
C TYR A 29 -1.51 6.80 6.36
N SER A 30 -0.32 7.33 6.63
CA SER A 30 -0.09 8.73 6.94
C SER A 30 -0.03 9.66 5.73
N ARG A 31 -0.22 9.15 4.49
CA ARG A 31 -0.13 9.96 3.26
C ARG A 31 -0.99 11.22 3.31
N HIS A 32 -2.18 11.15 3.90
CA HIS A 32 -3.11 12.29 3.99
C HIS A 32 -2.79 13.27 5.13
N LYS A 33 -1.92 12.88 6.07
CA LYS A 33 -1.57 13.71 7.24
C LYS A 33 -0.39 14.63 7.00
N VAL A 34 0.35 14.43 5.91
CA VAL A 34 1.54 15.21 5.64
C VAL A 34 1.21 16.29 4.62
N GLU A 35 1.23 17.55 5.07
CA GLU A 35 1.11 18.72 4.19
C GLU A 35 2.39 18.90 3.36
N GLY A 36 2.26 19.36 2.11
CA GLY A 36 3.40 19.73 1.26
C GLY A 36 4.09 18.59 0.50
N SER A 37 5.41 18.68 0.32
CA SER A 37 6.25 17.88 -0.61
C SER A 37 6.62 16.46 -0.12
N ALA A 38 5.97 15.92 0.91
CA ALA A 38 6.42 14.68 1.52
C ALA A 38 6.28 13.47 0.59
N THR A 39 7.40 12.81 0.27
CA THR A 39 7.48 11.78 -0.76
C THR A 39 7.02 10.43 -0.22
N VAL A 40 6.03 9.82 -0.86
CA VAL A 40 5.69 8.40 -0.64
C VAL A 40 6.86 7.56 -1.15
N ARG A 41 7.41 6.69 -0.30
CA ARG A 41 8.54 5.82 -0.67
C ARG A 41 8.24 4.34 -0.65
N SER A 42 7.06 3.95 -0.20
CA SER A 42 6.60 2.56 -0.18
C SER A 42 5.13 2.50 -0.58
N VAL A 43 4.79 1.61 -1.51
CA VAL A 43 3.40 1.27 -1.85
C VAL A 43 3.23 -0.23 -1.96
N ILE A 44 2.01 -0.71 -1.73
CA ILE A 44 1.62 -2.11 -1.99
C ILE A 44 0.50 -2.09 -3.01
N LEU A 45 0.66 -2.81 -4.12
CA LEU A 45 -0.43 -3.04 -5.07
C LEU A 45 -1.10 -4.36 -4.70
N VAL A 46 -2.42 -4.30 -4.45
CA VAL A 46 -3.24 -5.47 -4.14
C VAL A 46 -4.01 -5.86 -5.39
N ASN A 47 -3.90 -7.13 -5.80
CA ASN A 47 -4.63 -7.63 -6.95
C ASN A 47 -6.14 -7.59 -6.66
N THR A 48 -6.92 -7.00 -7.55
CA THR A 48 -8.38 -6.87 -7.42
C THR A 48 -9.13 -8.21 -7.45
N ARG A 49 -8.48 -9.31 -7.84
CA ARG A 49 -9.00 -10.67 -7.67
C ARG A 49 -9.10 -11.08 -6.20
N LEU A 50 -8.31 -10.47 -5.32
CA LEU A 50 -8.49 -10.62 -3.89
C LEU A 50 -9.72 -9.83 -3.45
N SER A 51 -10.64 -10.52 -2.77
CA SER A 51 -11.77 -9.87 -2.13
C SER A 51 -11.30 -8.75 -1.20
N THR A 52 -11.95 -7.59 -1.25
CA THR A 52 -11.67 -6.47 -0.34
C THR A 52 -11.93 -6.82 1.13
N ASN A 53 -12.68 -7.90 1.40
CA ASN A 53 -12.89 -8.41 2.75
C ASN A 53 -11.76 -9.34 3.23
N ALA A 54 -10.90 -9.78 2.32
CA ALA A 54 -9.77 -10.65 2.60
C ALA A 54 -8.51 -9.89 3.03
N TRP A 55 -8.55 -8.56 3.03
CA TRP A 55 -7.41 -7.76 3.47
C TRP A 55 -7.86 -6.44 4.08
N SER A 56 -7.01 -5.88 4.95
CA SER A 56 -7.20 -4.55 5.52
C SER A 56 -5.87 -3.85 5.66
N GLN A 57 -5.83 -2.56 5.37
CA GLN A 57 -4.66 -1.74 5.67
C GLN A 57 -4.37 -1.77 7.17
N LEU A 58 -3.09 -1.91 7.53
CA LEU A 58 -2.64 -1.74 8.91
C LEU A 58 -2.26 -0.27 9.12
N PRO A 59 -2.95 0.48 9.99
CA PRO A 59 -2.64 1.88 10.25
C PRO A 59 -1.30 2.02 10.97
N LEU A 60 -0.28 2.51 10.27
CA LEU A 60 1.00 2.90 10.85
C LEU A 60 1.11 4.43 10.80
N PRO A 61 0.90 5.13 11.93
CA PRO A 61 1.00 6.58 11.96
C PRO A 61 2.43 7.04 11.70
N ASP A 62 2.55 8.30 11.26
CA ASP A 62 3.80 9.07 11.21
C ASP A 62 4.95 8.50 10.35
N SER A 63 4.65 7.63 9.37
CA SER A 63 5.62 7.18 8.35
C SER A 63 5.07 7.23 6.92
N LEU A 64 5.91 7.65 5.97
CA LEU A 64 5.68 7.54 4.52
C LEU A 64 6.57 6.47 3.85
N ASP A 65 7.44 5.86 4.64
CA ASP A 65 8.40 4.84 4.21
C ASP A 65 7.84 3.42 4.41
N ILE A 66 6.74 3.30 5.16
CA ILE A 66 6.10 2.01 5.46
C ILE A 66 4.65 1.99 4.96
N THR A 67 4.34 0.99 4.14
CA THR A 67 2.97 0.59 3.81
C THR A 67 2.73 -0.80 4.35
N ALA A 68 1.62 -1.02 5.04
CA ALA A 68 1.33 -2.30 5.65
C ALA A 68 -0.14 -2.71 5.46
N LEU A 69 -0.36 -4.02 5.34
CA LEU A 69 -1.69 -4.62 5.33
C LEU A 69 -1.67 -5.98 6.03
N THR A 70 -2.84 -6.40 6.48
CA THR A 70 -3.09 -7.75 6.97
C THR A 70 -4.00 -8.47 5.99
N LEU A 71 -3.58 -9.65 5.55
CA LEU A 71 -4.38 -10.61 4.80
C LEU A 71 -5.05 -11.57 5.77
N ARG A 72 -6.34 -11.83 5.55
CA ARG A 72 -7.11 -12.85 6.27
C ARG A 72 -7.09 -14.14 5.48
N CYS A 73 -6.36 -15.14 5.98
CA CYS A 73 -6.22 -16.43 5.32
C CYS A 73 -6.81 -17.54 6.19
N GLY A 74 -7.23 -18.65 5.58
CA GLY A 74 -7.81 -19.79 6.32
C GLY A 74 -6.84 -20.48 7.29
N LEU A 75 -5.53 -20.22 7.18
CA LEU A 75 -4.48 -20.77 8.04
C LEU A 75 -4.01 -19.78 9.12
N GLY A 76 -4.61 -18.60 9.19
CA GLY A 76 -4.21 -17.50 10.07
C GLY A 76 -3.98 -16.20 9.31
N ASP A 77 -3.94 -15.09 10.03
CA ASP A 77 -3.72 -13.78 9.44
C ASP A 77 -2.23 -13.58 9.08
N LEU A 78 -1.97 -13.02 7.91
CA LEU A 78 -0.64 -12.67 7.43
C LEU A 78 -0.50 -11.15 7.34
N THR A 79 0.32 -10.57 8.21
CA THR A 79 0.67 -9.14 8.14
C THR A 79 1.90 -8.94 7.28
N VAL A 80 1.79 -8.06 6.30
CA VAL A 80 2.87 -7.70 5.37
C VAL A 80 3.23 -6.24 5.60
N LEU A 81 4.52 -5.98 5.80
CA LEU A 81 5.09 -4.65 5.86
C LEU A 81 6.03 -4.45 4.68
N ASN A 82 5.76 -3.44 3.86
CA ASN A 82 6.69 -2.95 2.85
C ASN A 82 7.39 -1.72 3.40
N ALA A 83 8.69 -1.82 3.67
CA ALA A 83 9.52 -0.74 4.18
C ALA A 83 10.58 -0.33 3.16
N TYR A 84 10.87 0.97 3.12
CA TYR A 84 11.98 1.58 2.39
C TYR A 84 13.04 2.09 3.37
#